data_AF-A0A820FR61-F1
#
_entry.id   AF-A0A820FR61-F1
#
_cell.length_a   1.000
_cell.length_b   1.000
_cell.length_c   1.000
_cell.angle_alpha   90.00
_cell.angle_beta   90.00
_cell.angle_gamma   90.00
#
_symmetry.space_group_name_H-M   'P 1'
#
loop_
_entity.id
_entity.type
_entity.pdbx_description
1 polymer ?
#
loop_
_entity_poly.entity_id
_entity_poly.type
_entity_poly.pdbx_seq_one_letter_code
_entity_poly.pdbx_strand_id
1 'polypeptide(L)'
;VFFKYSLFDIIDINHDGTIDFNEFLFLAAVGTNTGNVDERLDIIFNLWDISHDGLLDVNELAQLISAMYDRTGEKDRQGDKNPIHRAKEIIKKLDVSGDKKLNKQEFINGLKHDEVIKKLLVPDSEIILSIK
;
A
#
# COMPACT_ATOMS: atom_id res chain seq x y z
N VAL A 1 -18.30 9.14 21.25
CA VAL A 1 -17.51 8.87 20.03
C VAL A 1 -17.24 7.37 20.02
N PHE A 2 -17.88 6.62 19.12
CA PHE A 2 -17.64 5.18 18.99
C PHE A 2 -16.45 4.99 18.04
N PHE A 3 -15.29 4.60 18.56
CA PHE A 3 -14.24 4.03 17.73
C PHE A 3 -14.63 2.58 17.48
N LYS A 4 -15.09 2.29 16.25
CA LYS A 4 -15.57 0.95 15.82
C LYS A 4 -14.41 -0.05 15.62
N TYR A 5 -13.17 0.44 15.61
CA TYR A 5 -11.92 -0.30 15.45
C TYR A 5 -10.95 0.17 16.53
N SER A 6 -10.27 -0.76 17.20
CA SER A 6 -9.16 -0.43 18.07
C SER A 6 -7.97 0.04 17.23
N LEU A 7 -7.09 0.87 17.80
CA LEU A 7 -5.85 1.29 17.12
C LEU A 7 -5.05 0.06 16.64
N PHE A 8 -5.12 -1.02 17.41
CA PHE A 8 -4.54 -2.32 17.06
C PHE A 8 -5.11 -2.86 15.73
N ASP A 9 -6.43 -2.88 15.55
CA ASP A 9 -7.08 -3.36 14.31
C ASP A 9 -6.73 -2.52 13.06
N ILE A 10 -6.21 -1.31 13.26
CA ILE A 10 -5.76 -0.41 12.17
C ILE A 10 -4.30 -0.69 11.80
N ILE A 11 -3.49 -1.11 12.78
CA ILE A 11 -2.04 -1.35 12.64
C ILE A 11 -1.76 -2.78 12.19
N ASP A 12 -2.53 -3.73 12.70
CA ASP A 12 -2.50 -5.14 12.30
C ASP A 12 -3.05 -5.24 10.86
N ILE A 13 -2.17 -5.00 9.87
CA ILE A 13 -2.47 -4.94 8.44
C ILE A 13 -2.81 -6.35 7.94
N ASN A 14 -2.08 -7.35 8.45
CA ASN A 14 -2.20 -8.73 8.03
C ASN A 14 -3.30 -9.51 8.81
N HIS A 15 -3.84 -8.92 9.87
CA HIS A 15 -4.89 -9.46 10.74
C HIS A 15 -4.50 -10.78 11.42
N ASP A 16 -3.21 -10.98 11.71
CA ASP A 16 -2.71 -12.15 12.42
C ASP A 16 -2.87 -12.05 13.94
N GLY A 17 -3.38 -10.92 14.45
CA GLY A 17 -3.58 -10.66 15.87
C GLY A 17 -2.29 -10.26 16.59
N THR A 18 -1.23 -9.94 15.85
CA THR A 18 0.02 -9.36 16.33
C THR A 18 0.36 -8.08 15.56
N ILE A 19 1.40 -7.38 16.00
CA ILE A 19 1.97 -6.25 15.25
C ILE A 19 3.39 -6.65 14.93
N ASP A 20 3.66 -6.97 13.66
CA ASP A 20 5.00 -7.28 13.20
C ASP A 20 5.86 -6.01 13.06
N PHE A 21 7.15 -6.18 12.75
CA PHE A 21 8.08 -5.06 12.66
C PHE A 21 7.71 -4.07 11.53
N ASN A 22 7.14 -4.57 10.43
CA ASN A 22 6.71 -3.75 9.30
C ASN A 22 5.44 -2.97 9.66
N GLU A 23 4.50 -3.58 10.37
CA GLU A 23 3.29 -2.94 10.88
C GLU A 23 3.61 -1.87 11.94
N PHE A 24 4.57 -2.15 12.82
CA PHE A 24 5.10 -1.15 13.76
C PHE A 24 5.79 0.02 13.03
N LEU A 25 6.59 -0.26 11.99
CA LEU A 25 7.21 0.78 11.16
C LEU A 25 6.17 1.62 10.44
N PHE A 26 5.10 1.02 9.92
CA PHE A 26 3.97 1.72 9.33
C PHE A 26 3.29 2.64 10.35
N LEU A 27 3.00 2.14 11.55
CA LEU A 27 2.47 2.98 12.64
C LEU A 27 3.42 4.12 13.00
N ALA A 28 4.72 3.86 13.11
CA ALA A 28 5.70 4.90 13.43
C ALA A 28 5.76 5.97 12.33
N ALA A 29 5.70 5.56 11.06
CA ALA A 29 5.72 6.43 9.89
C ALA A 29 4.46 7.32 9.77
N VAL A 30 3.29 6.73 10.01
CA VAL A 30 1.99 7.40 9.84
C VAL A 30 1.56 8.13 11.11
N GLY A 31 1.91 7.59 12.28
CA GLY A 31 1.52 8.10 13.61
C GLY A 31 2.42 9.21 14.15
N THR A 32 3.64 9.36 13.62
CA THR A 32 4.45 10.55 13.92
C THR A 32 4.03 11.68 12.99
N ASN A 33 3.54 12.80 13.56
CA ASN A 33 3.20 14.02 12.80
C ASN A 33 4.44 14.78 12.29
N THR A 34 5.54 14.06 12.07
CA THR A 34 6.84 14.58 11.68
C THR A 34 7.21 13.97 10.34
N GLY A 35 6.97 14.72 9.28
CA GLY A 35 7.45 14.40 7.95
C GLY A 35 6.53 14.94 6.86
N ASN A 36 7.12 15.39 5.76
CA ASN A 36 6.35 15.77 4.57
C ASN A 36 5.74 14.51 3.92
N VAL A 37 4.78 14.69 3.01
CA VAL A 37 4.09 13.58 2.34
C VAL A 37 5.07 12.64 1.63
N ASP A 38 6.17 13.17 1.09
CA ASP A 38 7.15 12.37 0.36
C ASP A 38 7.93 11.41 1.30
N GLU A 39 8.26 11.80 2.53
CA GLU A 39 8.88 10.93 3.54
C GLU A 39 7.97 9.77 3.96
N ARG A 40 6.67 10.02 4.08
CA ARG A 40 5.69 8.95 4.39
C ARG A 40 5.53 7.98 3.23
N LEU A 41 5.49 8.48 2.01
CA LEU A 41 5.46 7.66 0.80
C LEU A 41 6.73 6.81 0.64
N ASP A 42 7.87 7.33 1.08
CA ASP A 42 9.14 6.60 1.15
C ASP A 42 9.04 5.36 2.04
N ILE A 43 8.49 5.54 3.24
CA ILE A 43 8.35 4.44 4.19
C ILE A 43 7.33 3.41 3.66
N ILE A 44 6.22 3.87 3.09
CA ILE A 44 5.24 2.98 2.45
C ILE A 44 5.87 2.18 1.32
N PHE A 45 6.67 2.81 0.45
CA PHE A 45 7.38 2.11 -0.61
C PHE A 45 8.31 1.02 -0.04
N ASN A 46 9.11 1.37 0.97
CA ASN A 46 10.05 0.44 1.61
C ASN A 46 9.36 -0.71 2.36
N LEU A 47 8.14 -0.50 2.86
CA LEU A 47 7.34 -1.55 3.48
C LEU A 47 6.88 -2.61 2.47
N TRP A 48 6.62 -2.19 1.23
CA TRP A 48 6.16 -3.08 0.17
C TRP A 48 7.29 -3.73 -0.61
N ASP A 49 8.46 -3.11 -0.65
CA ASP A 49 9.69 -3.67 -1.22
C ASP A 49 10.28 -4.70 -0.24
N ILE A 50 9.75 -5.91 -0.28
CA ILE A 50 10.14 -7.04 0.57
C ILE A 50 11.58 -7.47 0.25
N SER A 51 11.98 -7.41 -1.02
CA SER A 51 13.32 -7.78 -1.46
C SER A 51 14.39 -6.73 -1.14
N HIS A 52 13.98 -5.49 -0.85
CA HIS A 52 14.82 -4.33 -0.60
C HIS A 52 15.75 -4.00 -1.79
N ASP A 53 15.30 -4.27 -3.01
CA ASP A 53 16.07 -3.97 -4.23
C ASP A 53 15.75 -2.58 -4.80
N GLY A 54 14.84 -1.84 -4.16
CA GLY A 54 14.38 -0.52 -4.54
C GLY A 54 13.33 -0.53 -5.65
N LEU A 55 12.79 -1.70 -6.00
CA LEU A 55 11.85 -1.91 -7.11
C LEU A 55 10.73 -2.86 -6.69
N LEU A 56 9.48 -2.46 -6.86
CA LEU A 56 8.34 -3.33 -6.59
C LEU A 56 8.08 -4.26 -7.79
N ASP A 57 8.22 -5.55 -7.57
CA ASP A 57 7.90 -6.55 -8.58
C ASP A 57 6.43 -7.00 -8.57
N VAL A 58 6.05 -7.81 -9.56
CA VAL A 58 4.68 -8.32 -9.71
C VAL A 58 4.22 -9.12 -8.49
N ASN A 59 5.10 -9.89 -7.86
CA ASN A 59 4.77 -10.77 -6.74
C ASN A 59 4.62 -9.96 -5.45
N GLU A 60 5.49 -8.99 -5.21
CA GLU A 60 5.40 -8.07 -4.07
C GLU A 60 4.11 -7.26 -4.16
N LEU A 61 3.82 -6.69 -5.33
CA LEU A 61 2.59 -5.94 -5.57
C LEU A 61 1.34 -6.84 -5.47
N ALA A 62 1.41 -8.10 -5.90
CA ALA A 62 0.30 -9.04 -5.78
C ALA A 62 0.03 -9.45 -4.32
N GLN A 63 1.08 -9.62 -3.51
CA GLN A 63 0.94 -9.90 -2.07
C GLN A 63 0.24 -8.75 -1.36
N LEU A 64 0.63 -7.51 -1.66
CA LEU A 64 -0.04 -6.31 -1.17
C LEU A 64 -1.54 -6.32 -1.55
N ILE A 65 -1.85 -6.53 -2.82
CA ILE A 65 -3.25 -6.55 -3.31
C ILE A 65 -4.06 -7.64 -2.62
N SER A 66 -3.46 -8.81 -2.40
CA SER A 66 -4.10 -9.91 -1.68
C SER A 66 -4.44 -9.52 -0.24
N ALA A 67 -3.47 -8.95 0.49
CA ALA A 67 -3.67 -8.48 1.86
C ALA A 67 -4.78 -7.41 1.95
N MET A 68 -4.86 -6.51 0.96
CA MET A 68 -5.92 -5.51 0.88
C MET A 68 -7.31 -6.13 0.68
N TYR A 69 -7.44 -7.12 -0.21
CA TYR A 69 -8.72 -7.82 -0.43
C TYR A 69 -9.18 -8.59 0.80
N ASP A 70 -8.26 -9.17 1.56
CA ASP A 70 -8.58 -9.85 2.82
C ASP A 70 -9.05 -8.84 3.88
N ARG A 71 -8.40 -7.66 3.97
CA ARG A 71 -8.76 -6.57 4.91
C ARG A 71 -10.09 -5.89 4.60
N THR A 72 -10.33 -5.50 3.35
CA THR A 72 -11.52 -4.69 2.98
C THR A 72 -12.77 -5.55 2.77
N GLY A 73 -12.59 -6.86 2.54
CA GLY A 73 -13.65 -7.72 2.03
C GLY A 73 -14.15 -7.30 0.64
N GLU A 74 -13.57 -6.26 0.04
CA GLU A 74 -13.88 -5.79 -1.31
C GLU A 74 -13.26 -6.77 -2.30
N LYS A 75 -14.04 -7.80 -2.63
CA LYS A 75 -13.80 -8.64 -3.80
C LYS A 75 -14.06 -7.74 -5.01
N ASP A 76 -12.98 -7.20 -5.55
CA ASP A 76 -13.00 -6.05 -6.45
C ASP A 76 -14.07 -6.14 -7.56
N ARG A 77 -14.64 -4.97 -7.89
CA ARG A 77 -15.87 -4.74 -8.67
C ARG A 77 -15.89 -5.22 -10.13
N GLN A 78 -15.05 -6.16 -10.56
CA GLN A 78 -15.08 -6.71 -11.93
C GLN A 78 -14.89 -8.23 -12.03
N GLY A 79 -15.00 -8.98 -10.93
CA GLY A 79 -15.05 -10.45 -10.98
C GLY A 79 -13.69 -11.14 -11.17
N ASP A 80 -12.63 -10.44 -11.55
CA ASP A 80 -11.26 -10.95 -11.47
C ASP A 80 -10.67 -10.70 -10.08
N LYS A 81 -10.55 -11.78 -9.31
CA LYS A 81 -9.98 -11.79 -7.96
C LYS A 81 -8.49 -12.10 -7.94
N ASN A 82 -7.85 -12.27 -9.10
CA ASN A 82 -6.46 -12.70 -9.13
C ASN A 82 -5.52 -11.51 -8.83
N PRO A 83 -4.85 -11.48 -7.66
CA PRO A 83 -3.97 -10.38 -7.28
C PRO A 83 -2.79 -10.22 -8.24
N ILE A 84 -2.30 -11.33 -8.82
CA ILE A 84 -1.22 -11.33 -9.82
C ILE A 84 -1.68 -10.66 -11.12
N HIS A 85 -2.93 -10.87 -11.55
CA HIS A 85 -3.46 -10.20 -12.74
C HIS A 85 -3.51 -8.70 -12.51
N ARG A 86 -4.06 -8.27 -11.38
CA ARG A 86 -4.15 -6.83 -11.05
C ARG A 86 -2.80 -6.18 -10.85
N ALA A 87 -1.86 -6.85 -10.22
CA ALA A 87 -0.47 -6.37 -10.11
C ALA A 87 0.12 -6.11 -11.50
N LYS A 88 -0.04 -7.04 -12.45
CA LYS A 88 0.42 -6.86 -13.83
C LYS A 88 -0.25 -5.69 -14.55
N GLU A 89 -1.55 -5.48 -14.33
CA GLU A 89 -2.25 -4.33 -14.92
C GLU A 89 -1.77 -3.00 -14.34
N ILE A 90 -1.53 -2.94 -13.04
CA ILE A 90 -1.01 -1.74 -12.36
C ILE A 90 0.40 -1.45 -12.87
N ILE A 91 1.29 -2.45 -12.88
CA ILE A 91 2.65 -2.29 -13.40
C ILE A 91 2.60 -1.83 -14.85
N LYS A 92 1.79 -2.46 -15.71
CA LYS A 92 1.65 -2.05 -17.11
C LYS A 92 1.19 -0.59 -17.29
N LYS A 93 0.43 -0.05 -16.33
CA LYS A 93 -0.04 1.35 -16.38
C LYS A 93 0.99 2.35 -15.84
N LEU A 94 1.79 1.95 -14.86
CA LEU A 94 2.67 2.85 -14.10
C LEU A 94 4.15 2.74 -14.49
N ASP A 95 4.57 1.59 -15.02
CA ASP A 95 5.93 1.32 -15.47
C ASP A 95 6.21 2.12 -16.76
N VAL A 96 6.94 3.22 -16.60
CA VAL A 96 7.39 4.07 -17.70
C VAL A 96 8.75 3.59 -18.21
N SER A 97 9.55 3.01 -17.32
CA SER A 97 10.89 2.50 -17.61
C SER A 97 10.89 1.25 -18.50
N GLY A 98 9.82 0.45 -18.45
CA GLY A 98 9.64 -0.80 -19.19
C GLY A 98 10.39 -1.99 -18.60
N ASP A 99 10.85 -1.90 -17.34
CA ASP A 99 11.58 -2.97 -16.66
C ASP A 99 10.68 -4.02 -16.00
N LYS A 100 9.34 -3.82 -16.09
CA LYS A 100 8.28 -4.65 -15.48
C LYS A 100 8.28 -4.65 -13.96
N LYS A 101 8.95 -3.68 -13.35
CA LYS A 101 8.92 -3.38 -11.93
C LYS A 101 8.47 -1.91 -11.77
N LEU A 102 8.23 -1.50 -10.53
CA LEU A 102 7.95 -0.10 -10.22
C LEU A 102 9.03 0.45 -9.33
N ASN A 103 9.76 1.44 -9.84
CA ASN A 103 10.60 2.23 -8.97
C ASN A 103 9.75 3.21 -8.14
N LYS A 104 10.36 3.78 -7.10
CA LYS A 104 9.69 4.73 -6.20
C LYS A 104 9.01 5.89 -6.92
N GLN A 105 9.62 6.45 -7.97
CA GLN A 105 9.03 7.58 -8.70
C GLN A 105 7.78 7.17 -9.46
N GLU A 106 7.80 6.02 -10.11
CA GLU A 106 6.65 5.44 -10.81
C GLU A 106 5.50 5.12 -9.84
N PHE A 107 5.84 4.53 -8.69
CA PHE A 107 4.90 4.28 -7.60
C PHE A 107 4.24 5.57 -7.11
N ILE A 108 5.03 6.58 -6.72
CA ILE A 108 4.51 7.88 -6.24
C ILE A 108 3.68 8.59 -7.31
N ASN A 109 4.13 8.56 -8.57
CA ASN A 109 3.36 9.14 -9.68
C ASN A 109 2.03 8.42 -9.87
N GLY A 110 2.00 7.09 -9.75
CA GLY A 110 0.77 6.30 -9.79
C GLY A 110 -0.21 6.69 -8.69
N LEU A 111 0.28 6.83 -7.46
CA LEU A 111 -0.55 7.29 -6.33
C LEU A 111 -1.11 8.71 -6.52
N LYS A 112 -0.38 9.59 -7.21
CA LYS A 112 -0.79 10.99 -7.45
C LYS A 112 -1.85 11.12 -8.54
N HIS A 113 -1.87 10.21 -9.53
CA HIS A 113 -2.70 10.35 -10.73
C HIS A 113 -3.85 9.34 -10.82
N ASP A 114 -3.85 8.28 -10.01
CA ASP A 114 -4.90 7.27 -10.02
C ASP A 114 -5.42 7.00 -8.60
N GLU A 115 -6.59 7.56 -8.29
CA GLU A 115 -7.24 7.43 -6.97
C GLU A 115 -7.63 5.98 -6.64
N VAL A 116 -7.80 5.10 -7.64
CA VAL A 116 -8.11 3.68 -7.42
C VAL A 116 -6.84 2.96 -6.98
N ILE A 117 -5.74 3.16 -7.71
CA ILE A 117 -4.41 2.63 -7.35
C ILE A 117 -4.00 3.13 -5.97
N LYS A 118 -4.22 4.42 -5.69
CA LYS A 118 -3.91 5.04 -4.41
C LYS A 118 -4.64 4.39 -3.24
N LYS A 119 -5.95 4.16 -3.36
CA LYS A 119 -6.73 3.47 -2.32
C LYS A 119 -6.28 2.02 -2.12
N LEU A 120 -5.82 1.38 -3.19
CA LEU A 120 -5.42 -0.02 -3.20
C LEU A 120 -4.00 -0.23 -2.65
N LEU A 121 -3.09 0.73 -2.86
CA LEU A 121 -1.69 0.66 -2.43
C LEU A 121 -1.39 1.37 -1.10
N VAL A 122 -2.29 2.24 -0.66
CA VAL A 122 -2.16 2.98 0.61
C VAL A 122 -3.40 2.72 1.45
N PRO A 123 -3.32 1.79 2.43
CA PRO A 123 -4.40 1.54 3.36
C PRO A 123 -4.75 2.83 4.12
N ASP A 124 -6.03 3.18 4.17
CA ASP A 124 -6.54 4.43 4.74
C ASP A 124 -5.84 5.70 4.23
N SER A 125 -5.77 5.84 2.91
CA SER A 125 -5.35 7.08 2.22
C SER A 125 -5.97 8.38 2.78
N GLU A 126 -7.16 8.33 3.38
CA GLU A 126 -7.75 9.47 4.10
C GLU A 126 -6.95 9.89 5.33
N ILE A 127 -6.37 8.95 6.09
CA ILE A 127 -5.53 9.24 7.26
C ILE A 127 -4.17 9.79 6.81
N ILE A 128 -3.57 9.19 5.78
CA ILE A 128 -2.22 9.55 5.34
C ILE A 128 -2.18 10.91 4.64
N LEU A 129 -3.29 11.34 4.00
CA LEU A 129 -3.34 12.57 3.19
C LEU A 129 -4.24 13.68 3.76
N SER A 130 -5.12 13.41 4.73
CA SER A 130 -5.94 14.46 5.36
C SER A 130 -5.26 15.16 6.54
N ILE A 131 -4.06 14.74 6.94
CA ILE A 131 -3.31 15.43 8.00
C ILE A 131 -2.61 16.64 7.34
N LYS A 132 -3.34 17.76 7.30
CA LYS A 132 -2.82 19.11 7.03
C LYS A 132 -1.90 19.59 8.14
#